data_AF-A0A329MW71-F1
#
_entry.id   AF-A0A329MW71-F1
#
_cell.length_a   1.000
_cell.length_b   1.000
_cell.length_c   1.000
_cell.angle_alpha   90.00
_cell.angle_beta   90.00
_cell.angle_gamma   90.00
#
_symmetry.space_group_name_H-M   'P 1'
#
loop_
_entity.id
_entity.type
_entity.pdbx_description
1 polymer ?
#
loop_
_entity_poly.entity_id
_entity_poly.type
_entity_poly.pdbx_seq_one_letter_code
_entity_poly.pdbx_strand_id
1 'polypeptide(L)'
;MNKLMILTVSILLLFSCGNNPRKAIQGKIYIKLIDVQNFSGFSSKEINWLEDFAYNKDQKEYSSSEKKLVGYYKFLKEQNLVGKPFFKLETDSGEIINVFTNRAEYNKIENELKGLNRDQEEIIVLFRGEKISKGFFNEGLYFAKKIISVEKKKGITHWRK
;
A
#
# COMPACT_ATOMS: atom_id res chain seq x y z
N MET A 1 22.87 -20.01 -54.63
CA MET A 1 21.69 -19.24 -54.17
C MET A 1 21.30 -19.64 -52.74
N ASN A 2 22.24 -19.68 -51.78
CA ASN A 2 21.99 -20.26 -50.44
C ASN A 2 22.52 -19.35 -49.31
N LYS A 3 22.23 -18.04 -49.35
CA LYS A 3 22.52 -17.14 -48.22
C LYS A 3 21.34 -16.27 -47.80
N LEU A 4 20.26 -16.23 -48.59
CA LEU A 4 19.10 -15.38 -48.31
C LEU A 4 18.04 -16.05 -47.41
N MET A 5 18.12 -17.38 -47.20
CA MET A 5 17.09 -18.14 -46.48
C MET A 5 17.33 -18.25 -44.97
N ILE A 6 18.47 -17.77 -44.46
CA ILE A 6 18.80 -17.79 -43.02
C ILE A 6 18.39 -16.48 -42.33
N LEU A 7 18.14 -15.40 -43.09
CA LEU A 7 17.82 -14.09 -42.52
C LEU A 7 16.35 -13.95 -42.08
N THR A 8 15.46 -14.81 -42.57
CA THR A 8 14.01 -14.73 -42.29
C THR A 8 13.57 -15.44 -41.02
N VAL A 9 14.42 -16.28 -40.41
CA VAL A 9 14.09 -16.99 -39.14
C VAL A 9 14.47 -16.18 -37.90
N SER A 10 15.42 -15.24 -37.99
CA SER A 10 15.87 -14.45 -36.83
C SER A 10 14.96 -13.28 -36.44
N ILE A 11 13.96 -12.93 -37.26
CA ILE A 11 13.05 -11.79 -36.99
C ILE A 11 11.82 -12.23 -36.14
N LEU A 12 11.51 -13.53 -36.11
CA LEU A 12 10.35 -14.05 -35.35
C LEU A 12 10.62 -14.26 -33.85
N LEU A 13 11.87 -14.11 -33.38
CA LEU A 13 12.25 -14.37 -31.98
C LEU A 13 12.22 -13.14 -31.06
N LEU A 14 11.91 -11.94 -31.55
CA LEU A 14 11.85 -10.74 -30.69
C LEU A 14 10.43 -10.32 -30.27
N PHE A 15 9.38 -11.05 -30.70
CA PHE A 15 7.99 -10.79 -30.27
C PHE A 15 7.57 -11.53 -28.99
N SER A 16 8.51 -12.03 -28.18
CA SER A 16 8.19 -12.67 -26.91
C SER A 16 8.90 -12.01 -25.72
N CYS A 17 8.50 -10.80 -25.38
CA CYS A 17 8.59 -10.30 -24.00
C CYS A 17 7.54 -9.20 -23.75
N GLY A 18 6.28 -9.51 -24.06
CA GLY A 18 5.14 -8.61 -23.87
C GLY A 18 4.44 -8.74 -22.50
N ASN A 19 5.01 -9.46 -21.54
CA ASN A 19 4.45 -9.52 -20.19
C ASN A 19 5.27 -8.62 -19.30
N ASN A 20 4.88 -7.35 -19.23
CA ASN A 20 5.34 -6.45 -18.18
C ASN A 20 4.90 -7.09 -16.85
N PRO A 21 5.77 -7.79 -16.10
CA PRO A 21 5.32 -8.46 -14.90
C PRO A 21 5.01 -7.32 -13.93
N ARG A 22 3.73 -7.09 -13.62
CA ARG A 22 3.34 -6.14 -12.56
C ARG A 22 4.23 -6.44 -11.35
N LYS A 23 5.22 -5.58 -11.11
CA LYS A 23 6.38 -5.84 -10.26
C LYS A 23 5.85 -6.20 -8.87
N ALA A 24 6.21 -7.37 -8.37
CA ALA A 24 5.89 -7.71 -6.99
C ALA A 24 6.71 -6.79 -6.07
N ILE A 25 6.08 -6.30 -5.02
CA ILE A 25 6.68 -5.43 -4.02
C ILE A 25 6.80 -6.24 -2.74
N GLN A 26 8.00 -6.27 -2.18
CA GLN A 26 8.32 -6.92 -0.93
C GLN A 26 8.68 -5.88 0.12
N GLY A 27 8.40 -6.23 1.37
CA GLY A 27 9.00 -5.56 2.51
C GLY A 27 8.48 -6.12 3.82
N LYS A 28 8.84 -5.44 4.89
CA LYS A 28 8.55 -5.83 6.26
C LYS A 28 7.36 -5.05 6.77
N ILE A 29 6.49 -5.69 7.55
CA ILE A 29 5.45 -4.97 8.26
C ILE A 29 6.08 -3.89 9.13
N TYR A 30 5.52 -2.69 9.04
CA TYR A 30 5.87 -1.55 9.87
C TYR A 30 4.68 -1.18 10.74
N ILE A 31 4.92 -0.90 12.03
CA ILE A 31 3.84 -0.57 12.96
C ILE A 31 3.93 0.90 13.39
N LYS A 32 2.87 1.66 13.14
CA LYS A 32 2.68 2.99 13.73
C LYS A 32 1.60 2.90 14.79
N LEU A 33 1.94 3.18 16.05
CA LEU A 33 1.00 3.05 17.17
C LEU A 33 -0.11 4.10 17.09
N ILE A 34 0.23 5.34 16.73
CA ILE A 34 -0.74 6.40 16.50
C ILE A 34 -0.74 6.74 15.01
N ASP A 35 -1.69 6.15 14.26
CA ASP A 35 -1.82 6.42 12.82
C ASP A 35 -3.08 7.23 12.49
N VAL A 36 -2.91 8.55 12.40
CA VAL A 36 -3.95 9.50 11.98
C VAL A 36 -4.42 9.30 10.54
N GLN A 37 -3.73 8.47 9.76
CA GLN A 37 -4.14 8.09 8.40
C GLN A 37 -5.00 6.82 8.39
N ASN A 38 -5.19 6.18 9.54
CA ASN A 38 -5.96 4.94 9.63
C ASN A 38 -7.45 5.20 9.85
N PHE A 39 -8.22 5.22 8.76
CA PHE A 39 -9.69 5.26 8.81
C PHE A 39 -10.33 3.88 8.73
N SER A 40 -9.54 2.80 8.74
CA SER A 40 -10.08 1.44 8.75
C SER A 40 -10.74 1.18 10.10
N GLY A 41 -12.00 0.76 10.08
CA GLY A 41 -12.78 0.50 11.29
C GLY A 41 -13.53 1.71 11.85
N PHE A 42 -13.44 2.88 11.20
CA PHE A 42 -14.27 4.03 11.58
C PHE A 42 -15.76 3.71 11.40
N SER A 43 -16.56 4.08 12.39
CA SER A 43 -18.02 4.05 12.36
C SER A 43 -18.58 5.07 11.38
N SER A 44 -19.85 4.92 10.98
CA SER A 44 -20.53 5.90 10.13
C SER A 44 -20.53 7.31 10.72
N LYS A 45 -20.58 7.44 12.06
CA LYS A 45 -20.50 8.74 12.73
C LYS A 45 -19.14 9.40 12.52
N GLU A 46 -18.05 8.65 12.64
CA GLU A 46 -16.69 9.16 12.43
C GLU A 46 -16.43 9.49 10.96
N ILE A 47 -16.95 8.69 10.03
CA ILE A 47 -16.89 9.00 8.60
C ILE A 47 -17.66 10.28 8.27
N ASN A 48 -18.86 10.47 8.83
CA ASN A 48 -19.64 11.70 8.63
C ASN A 48 -18.94 12.93 9.24
N TRP A 49 -18.25 12.77 10.37
CA TRP A 49 -17.44 13.85 10.93
C TRP A 49 -16.27 14.22 10.03
N LEU A 50 -15.58 13.23 9.45
CA LEU A 50 -14.51 13.49 8.47
C LEU A 50 -15.05 14.18 7.21
N GLU A 51 -16.24 13.77 6.74
CA GLU A 51 -16.90 14.40 5.60
C GLU A 51 -17.19 15.88 5.87
N ASP A 52 -17.77 16.19 7.02
CA ASP A 52 -18.09 17.55 7.42
C ASP A 52 -16.82 18.41 7.55
N PHE A 53 -15.80 17.86 8.20
CA PHE A 53 -14.48 18.48 8.32
C PHE A 53 -13.81 18.72 6.96
N ALA A 54 -13.96 17.79 6.01
CA ALA A 54 -13.29 17.88 4.72
C ALA A 54 -14.03 18.73 3.67
N TYR A 55 -15.36 18.89 3.76
CA TYR A 55 -16.14 19.52 2.70
C TYR A 55 -17.04 20.68 3.15
N ASN A 56 -17.52 20.69 4.39
CA ASN A 56 -18.56 21.64 4.81
C ASN A 56 -18.02 22.80 5.65
N LYS A 57 -16.93 22.58 6.39
CA LYS A 57 -16.30 23.62 7.22
C LYS A 57 -15.40 24.56 6.41
N ASP A 58 -15.35 25.83 6.81
CA ASP A 58 -14.38 26.79 6.25
C ASP A 58 -12.96 26.35 6.62
N GLN A 59 -12.11 26.16 5.59
CA GLN A 59 -10.76 25.62 5.71
C GLN A 59 -9.69 26.72 5.77
N LYS A 60 -10.08 28.00 5.75
CA LYS A 60 -9.13 29.13 5.81
C LYS A 60 -8.24 29.04 7.05
N GLU A 61 -8.83 28.73 8.20
CA GLU A 61 -8.17 28.66 9.50
C GLU A 61 -7.44 27.34 9.75
N TYR A 62 -7.55 26.36 8.84
CA TYR A 62 -6.91 25.06 9.04
C TYR A 62 -5.40 25.22 9.04
N SER A 63 -4.76 24.60 10.03
CA SER A 63 -3.33 24.39 10.07
C SER A 63 -2.86 23.59 8.87
N SER A 64 -1.55 23.62 8.61
CA SER A 64 -0.94 22.86 7.52
C SER A 64 -1.18 21.35 7.65
N SER A 65 -1.25 20.83 8.88
CA SER A 65 -1.52 19.42 9.17
C SER A 65 -2.97 19.06 8.87
N GLU A 66 -3.92 19.93 9.23
CA GLU A 66 -5.35 19.75 8.94
C GLU A 66 -5.61 19.80 7.43
N LYS A 67 -5.02 20.76 6.71
CA LYS A 67 -5.10 20.82 5.24
C LYS A 67 -4.56 19.55 4.58
N LYS A 68 -3.46 18.99 5.09
CA LYS A 68 -2.93 17.70 4.61
C LYS A 68 -3.88 16.54 4.89
N LEU A 69 -4.51 16.50 6.06
CA LEU A 69 -5.49 15.47 6.43
C LEU A 69 -6.74 15.55 5.55
N VAL A 70 -7.25 16.77 5.29
CA VAL A 70 -8.35 17.00 4.35
C VAL A 70 -7.98 16.50 2.96
N GLY A 71 -6.81 16.89 2.45
CA GLY A 71 -6.35 16.42 1.14
C GLY A 71 -6.23 14.91 1.05
N TYR A 72 -5.72 14.28 2.12
CA TYR A 72 -5.63 12.82 2.22
C TYR A 72 -7.01 12.16 2.20
N TYR A 73 -7.95 12.64 3.01
CA TYR A 73 -9.31 12.11 3.05
C TYR A 73 -10.03 12.24 1.70
N LYS A 74 -9.96 13.42 1.07
CA LYS A 74 -10.55 13.66 -0.27
C LYS A 74 -9.98 12.68 -1.30
N PHE A 75 -8.67 12.50 -1.31
CA PHE A 75 -8.02 11.53 -2.19
C PHE A 75 -8.52 10.10 -1.94
N LEU A 76 -8.57 9.66 -0.68
CA LEU A 76 -9.09 8.32 -0.37
C LEU A 76 -10.54 8.16 -0.80
N LYS A 77 -11.37 9.19 -0.65
CA LYS A 77 -12.76 9.17 -1.07
C LYS A 77 -12.91 9.03 -2.58
N GLU A 78 -12.17 9.84 -3.34
CA GLU A 78 -12.14 9.77 -4.82
C GLU A 78 -11.67 8.40 -5.32
N GLN A 79 -10.74 7.76 -4.61
CA GLN A 79 -10.23 6.43 -4.95
C GLN A 79 -11.10 5.28 -4.37
N ASN A 80 -12.21 5.57 -3.70
CA ASN A 80 -13.05 4.61 -2.98
C ASN A 80 -12.27 3.77 -1.94
N LEU A 81 -11.28 4.35 -1.27
CA LEU A 81 -10.42 3.69 -0.29
C LEU A 81 -10.80 3.97 1.17
N VAL A 82 -11.73 4.90 1.41
CA VAL A 82 -12.23 5.19 2.77
C VAL A 82 -12.77 3.92 3.41
N GLY A 83 -12.30 3.62 4.62
CA GLY A 83 -12.69 2.43 5.39
C GLY A 83 -12.08 1.11 4.89
N LYS A 84 -11.37 1.09 3.76
CA LYS A 84 -10.67 -0.13 3.32
C LYS A 84 -9.51 -0.46 4.27
N PRO A 85 -9.26 -1.76 4.51
CA PRO A 85 -8.12 -2.15 5.30
C PRO A 85 -6.82 -1.83 4.56
N PHE A 86 -5.80 -1.46 5.32
CA PHE A 86 -4.45 -1.27 4.83
C PHE A 86 -3.44 -1.68 5.92
N PHE A 87 -2.20 -1.85 5.49
CA PHE A 87 -1.06 -2.07 6.36
C PHE A 87 0.09 -1.18 5.91
N LYS A 88 1.02 -0.89 6.82
CA LYS A 88 2.27 -0.22 6.47
C LYS A 88 3.36 -1.23 6.23
N LEU A 89 4.21 -0.92 5.26
CA LEU A 89 5.31 -1.77 4.86
C LEU A 89 6.56 -0.91 4.70
N GLU A 90 7.65 -1.37 5.28
CA GLU A 90 8.99 -0.86 5.05
C GLU A 90 9.62 -1.67 3.92
N THR A 91 9.88 -1.01 2.79
CA THR A 91 10.52 -1.65 1.64
C THR A 91 12.01 -1.91 1.91
N ASP A 92 12.65 -2.70 1.06
CA ASP A 92 14.10 -2.95 1.15
C ASP A 92 14.95 -1.67 1.02
N SER A 93 14.39 -0.58 0.49
CA SER A 93 15.05 0.73 0.42
C SER A 93 14.83 1.59 1.67
N GLY A 94 14.13 1.08 2.69
CA GLY A 94 13.76 1.81 3.91
C GLY A 94 12.60 2.80 3.73
N GLU A 95 11.88 2.74 2.60
CA GLU A 95 10.69 3.60 2.39
C GLU A 95 9.50 3.00 3.13
N ILE A 96 8.78 3.82 3.90
CA ILE A 96 7.50 3.43 4.52
C ILE A 96 6.36 3.76 3.56
N ILE A 97 5.60 2.72 3.19
CA ILE A 97 4.46 2.86 2.29
C ILE A 97 3.17 2.38 2.96
N ASN A 98 2.04 2.97 2.56
CA ASN A 98 0.70 2.52 2.92
C ASN A 98 0.16 1.62 1.80
N VAL A 99 -0.21 0.39 2.16
CA VAL A 99 -0.70 -0.61 1.20
C VAL A 99 -2.15 -0.94 1.50
N PHE A 100 -3.06 -0.32 0.74
CA PHE A 100 -4.49 -0.63 0.78
C PHE A 100 -4.76 -1.96 0.09
N THR A 101 -5.77 -2.68 0.57
CA THR A 101 -6.21 -3.91 -0.08
C THR A 101 -7.69 -4.20 0.22
N ASN A 102 -8.20 -5.32 -0.27
CA ASN A 102 -9.53 -5.79 0.10
C ASN A 102 -9.47 -6.65 1.39
N ARG A 103 -10.62 -6.86 2.06
CA ARG A 103 -10.67 -7.61 3.32
C ARG A 103 -10.13 -9.04 3.20
N ALA A 104 -10.44 -9.75 2.12
CA ALA A 104 -10.00 -11.12 1.92
C ALA A 104 -8.46 -11.24 1.87
N GLU A 105 -7.81 -10.30 1.18
CA GLU A 105 -6.35 -10.21 1.12
C GLU A 105 -5.78 -9.76 2.47
N TYR A 106 -6.35 -8.74 3.10
CA TYR A 106 -5.89 -8.24 4.40
C TYR A 106 -5.92 -9.32 5.50
N ASN A 107 -6.91 -10.21 5.50
CA ASN A 107 -7.03 -11.28 6.49
C ASN A 107 -5.79 -12.21 6.53
N LYS A 108 -5.04 -12.32 5.42
CA LYS A 108 -3.77 -13.07 5.37
C LYS A 108 -2.69 -12.45 6.26
N ILE A 109 -2.76 -11.13 6.47
CA ILE A 109 -1.84 -10.37 7.31
C ILE A 109 -2.39 -10.23 8.73
N GLU A 110 -3.70 -9.94 8.86
CA GLU A 110 -4.34 -9.71 10.15
C GLU A 110 -4.12 -10.86 11.12
N ASN A 111 -4.17 -12.10 10.62
CA ASN A 111 -3.91 -13.29 11.44
C ASN A 111 -2.47 -13.37 11.92
N GLU A 112 -1.51 -12.94 11.10
CA GLU A 112 -0.10 -12.92 11.50
C GLU A 112 0.22 -11.79 12.48
N LEU A 113 -0.48 -10.66 12.36
CA LEU A 113 -0.37 -9.54 13.30
C LEU A 113 -0.88 -9.91 14.71
N LYS A 114 -1.87 -10.79 14.80
CA LYS A 114 -2.39 -11.29 16.09
C LYS A 114 -1.29 -12.08 16.80
N GLY A 115 -0.88 -11.61 17.97
CA GLY A 115 0.15 -12.26 18.78
C GLY A 115 1.59 -12.01 18.33
N LEU A 116 1.83 -11.08 17.40
CA LEU A 116 3.18 -10.71 16.98
C LEU A 116 4.00 -10.17 18.16
N ASN A 117 5.09 -10.86 18.50
CA ASN A 117 6.10 -10.34 19.41
C ASN A 117 7.06 -9.42 18.65
N ARG A 118 6.75 -8.12 18.65
CA ARG A 118 7.47 -7.11 17.84
C ARG A 118 8.98 -7.04 18.10
N ASP A 119 9.44 -7.49 19.26
CA ASP A 119 10.86 -7.46 19.65
C ASP A 119 11.63 -8.74 19.27
N GLN A 120 10.93 -9.76 18.76
CA GLN A 120 11.53 -11.07 18.42
C GLN A 120 11.06 -11.63 17.08
N GLU A 121 10.01 -11.06 16.50
CA GLU A 121 9.40 -11.49 15.25
C GLU A 121 9.28 -10.33 14.27
N GLU A 122 9.39 -10.66 12.98
CA GLU A 122 9.06 -9.78 11.86
C GLU A 122 8.15 -10.51 10.88
N ILE A 123 7.30 -9.75 10.18
CA ILE A 123 6.43 -10.28 9.13
C ILE A 123 6.88 -9.70 7.79
N ILE A 124 7.23 -10.57 6.85
CA ILE A 124 7.56 -10.22 5.47
C ILE A 124 6.31 -10.41 4.61
N VAL A 125 5.99 -9.41 3.82
CA VAL A 125 4.86 -9.45 2.88
C VAL A 125 5.37 -9.23 1.47
N LEU A 126 4.97 -10.13 0.57
CA LEU A 126 5.13 -9.96 -0.87
C LEU A 126 3.76 -9.78 -1.50
N PHE A 127 3.56 -8.71 -2.26
CA PHE A 127 2.29 -8.47 -2.94
C PHE A 127 2.48 -7.99 -4.38
N ARG A 128 1.44 -8.18 -5.18
CA ARG A 128 1.27 -7.59 -6.50
C ARG A 128 0.25 -6.46 -6.42
N GLY A 129 0.67 -5.28 -6.83
CA GLY A 129 -0.15 -4.08 -6.73
C GLY A 129 0.34 -2.95 -7.62
N GLU A 130 -0.19 -1.77 -7.38
CA GLU A 130 0.20 -0.56 -8.10
C GLU A 130 0.32 0.62 -7.15
N LYS A 131 1.21 1.56 -7.48
CA LYS A 131 1.32 2.84 -6.80
C LYS A 131 0.15 3.71 -7.25
N ILE A 132 -0.65 4.19 -6.31
CA ILE A 132 -1.83 5.03 -6.58
C ILE A 132 -1.55 6.51 -6.29
N SER A 133 -0.57 6.81 -5.44
CA SER A 133 -0.10 8.17 -5.20
C SER A 133 1.37 8.19 -4.78
N LYS A 134 2.06 9.29 -5.09
CA LYS A 134 3.41 9.56 -4.55
C LYS A 134 3.43 9.68 -3.03
N GLY A 135 2.27 9.90 -2.41
CA GLY A 135 2.10 9.76 -0.98
C GLY A 135 1.57 11.02 -0.30
N PHE A 136 1.12 10.83 0.92
CA PHE A 136 0.83 11.87 1.89
C PHE A 136 1.76 11.63 3.09
N PHE A 137 2.13 12.68 3.82
CA PHE A 137 2.98 12.55 5.02
C PHE A 137 4.31 11.80 4.79
N ASN A 138 4.88 11.92 3.58
CA ASN A 138 6.10 11.23 3.12
C ASN A 138 5.96 9.70 3.00
N GLU A 139 4.73 9.18 2.93
CA GLU A 139 4.45 7.75 2.77
C GLU A 139 3.70 7.51 1.47
N GLY A 140 4.31 6.76 0.54
CA GLY A 140 3.69 6.38 -0.73
C GLY A 140 2.40 5.58 -0.53
N LEU A 141 1.42 5.75 -1.42
CA LEU A 141 0.17 4.98 -1.36
C LEU A 141 0.14 3.93 -2.47
N TYR A 142 -0.16 2.70 -2.10
CA TYR A 142 -0.24 1.55 -2.98
C TYR A 142 -1.57 0.81 -2.78
N PHE A 143 -2.02 0.13 -3.82
CA PHE A 143 -3.12 -0.83 -3.74
C PHE A 143 -2.63 -2.23 -4.10
N ALA A 144 -2.68 -3.14 -3.15
CA ALA A 144 -2.37 -4.56 -3.34
C ALA A 144 -3.60 -5.29 -3.89
N LYS A 145 -3.51 -5.69 -5.17
CA LYS A 145 -4.52 -6.53 -5.82
C LYS A 145 -4.46 -7.98 -5.31
N LYS A 146 -3.27 -8.44 -4.95
CA LYS A 146 -3.02 -9.80 -4.41
C LYS A 146 -1.79 -9.80 -3.51
N ILE A 147 -1.94 -10.27 -2.28
CA ILE A 147 -0.85 -10.69 -1.40
C ILE A 147 -0.46 -12.11 -1.82
N ILE A 148 0.80 -12.25 -2.22
CA ILE A 148 1.41 -13.47 -2.75
C ILE A 148 1.85 -14.34 -1.58
N SER A 149 2.53 -13.75 -0.59
CA SER A 149 3.00 -14.44 0.60
C SER A 149 3.01 -13.51 1.82
N VAL A 150 2.86 -14.13 2.98
CA VAL A 150 3.07 -13.54 4.30
C VAL A 150 3.91 -14.54 5.09
N GLU A 151 5.07 -14.13 5.57
CA GLU A 151 6.00 -15.00 6.30
C GLU A 151 6.35 -14.34 7.63
N LYS A 152 6.03 -15.01 8.74
CA LYS A 152 6.47 -14.63 10.08
C LYS A 152 7.77 -15.37 10.40
N LYS A 153 8.80 -14.65 10.84
CA LYS A 153 10.10 -15.24 11.19
C LYS A 153 10.77 -14.46 12.32
N LYS A 154 11.88 -15.00 12.84
CA LYS A 154 12.70 -14.34 13.86
C LYS A 154 13.29 -13.03 13.31
N GLY A 155 13.10 -11.93 14.04
CA GLY A 155 13.54 -10.59 13.63
C GLY A 155 13.04 -9.52 14.60
N ILE A 156 13.12 -8.24 14.21
CA ILE A 156 12.52 -7.14 14.98
C ILE A 156 11.59 -6.40 14.03
N THR A 157 10.33 -6.24 14.42
CA THR A 157 9.37 -5.41 13.69
C THR A 157 9.64 -3.95 13.99
N HIS A 158 9.97 -3.14 12.99
CA HIS A 158 10.16 -1.71 13.18
C HIS A 158 8.83 -1.03 13.53
N TRP A 159 8.87 -0.15 14.53
CA TRP A 159 7.69 0.58 14.96
C TRP A 159 8.01 1.99 15.45
N ARG A 160 7.02 2.89 15.35
CA ARG A 160 7.08 4.22 15.95
C ARG A 160 5.81 4.55 16.73
N LYS A 161 5.95 5.44 17.71
CA LYS A 161 4.81 6.02 18.42
C LYS A 161 4.00 6.92 17.49
#